data_AF-E4XJU3-F1
#
_entry.id   AF-E4XJU3-F1
#
_cell.length_a   1.000
_cell.length_b   1.000
_cell.length_c   1.000
_cell.angle_alpha   90.00
_cell.angle_beta   90.00
_cell.angle_gamma   90.00
#
_symmetry.space_group_name_H-M   'P 1'
#
loop_
_entity.id
_entity.type
_entity.pdbx_description
1 polymer ?
#
loop_
_entity_poly.entity_id
_entity_poly.type
_entity_poly.pdbx_seq_one_letter_code
_entity_poly.pdbx_strand_id
1 'polypeptide(L)'
;MDTWTVEEDTAVVPAVEEQQVQESDAPKQKSVNASELSIPQLKQLGQRVHAESQQLNAAVGSLKTAGTNYVGSKMAVSDWKAAKEMNDLDIMVPYTNLLFVRGKIDVEAPMLVELGAGVLMEKTDDQAIEFFEKRLNMVSGSLNKVGSQLQQKQFAKMAIGKEIETKMKNMQLYNKIYS
;
A
#
# COMPACT_ATOMS: atom_id res chain seq x y z
N MET A 1 -31.63 -71.07 3.07
CA MET A 1 -30.90 -70.37 1.99
C MET A 1 -30.52 -69.03 2.57
N ASP A 2 -29.32 -68.97 3.16
CA ASP A 2 -28.77 -67.76 3.75
C ASP A 2 -28.16 -66.89 2.64
N THR A 3 -28.57 -65.62 2.57
CA THR A 3 -27.90 -64.60 1.78
C THR A 3 -27.28 -63.59 2.72
N TRP A 4 -25.96 -63.52 2.61
CA TRP A 4 -25.00 -62.74 3.39
C TRP A 4 -25.02 -61.27 2.95
N THR A 5 -25.16 -60.34 3.91
CA THR A 5 -24.69 -58.94 3.78
C THR A 5 -24.21 -58.43 5.14
N VAL A 6 -22.91 -58.16 5.19
CA VAL A 6 -22.05 -57.51 6.20
C VAL A 6 -21.61 -56.18 5.54
N GLU A 7 -21.40 -55.03 6.16
CA GLU A 7 -21.54 -54.42 7.49
C GLU A 7 -21.40 -52.90 7.24
N GLU A 8 -21.69 -52.10 8.25
CA GLU A 8 -20.82 -51.03 8.80
C GLU A 8 -21.71 -49.93 9.37
N ASP A 9 -21.93 -49.92 10.67
CA ASP A 9 -21.01 -49.58 11.77
C ASP A 9 -21.26 -48.13 12.22
N THR A 10 -21.47 -48.09 13.52
CA THR A 10 -22.02 -47.04 14.35
C THR A 10 -20.87 -46.25 14.97
N ALA A 11 -21.04 -44.94 15.17
CA ALA A 11 -20.91 -44.32 16.50
C ALA A 11 -20.97 -42.78 16.37
N VAL A 12 -21.99 -42.15 16.94
CA VAL A 12 -21.98 -41.47 18.26
C VAL A 12 -21.15 -40.18 18.28
N VAL A 13 -21.89 -39.08 18.17
CA VAL A 13 -21.54 -37.69 18.51
C VAL A 13 -21.00 -37.54 19.95
N PRO A 14 -19.97 -36.70 20.16
CA PRO A 14 -19.75 -36.05 21.44
C PRO A 14 -19.89 -34.52 21.35
N ALA A 15 -20.14 -33.96 22.53
CA ALA A 15 -20.64 -32.63 22.83
C ALA A 15 -19.72 -31.46 22.43
N VAL A 16 -20.38 -30.33 22.16
CA VAL A 16 -19.78 -29.01 21.99
C VAL A 16 -19.31 -28.53 23.37
N GLU A 17 -17.99 -28.44 23.54
CA GLU A 17 -17.34 -27.90 24.74
C GLU A 17 -16.76 -26.53 24.40
N GLU A 18 -17.22 -25.51 25.12
CA GLU A 18 -16.81 -24.10 24.97
C GLU A 18 -15.32 -23.94 25.27
N GLN A 19 -14.50 -23.71 24.24
CA GLN A 19 -13.13 -23.22 24.41
C GLN A 19 -13.06 -21.71 24.16
N GLN A 20 -12.88 -20.99 25.27
CA GLN A 20 -12.46 -19.60 25.34
C GLN A 20 -11.24 -19.37 24.44
N VAL A 21 -11.41 -18.58 23.38
CA VAL A 21 -10.30 -18.10 22.57
C VAL A 21 -9.55 -17.05 23.40
N GLN A 22 -8.37 -17.45 23.87
CA GLN A 22 -7.38 -16.59 24.50
C GLN A 22 -7.02 -15.44 23.54
N GLU A 23 -7.26 -14.24 24.03
CA GLU A 23 -6.84 -12.96 23.47
C GLU A 23 -5.31 -12.95 23.35
N SER A 24 -4.80 -13.13 22.12
CA SER A 24 -3.38 -13.08 21.83
C SER A 24 -2.88 -11.64 22.04
N ASP A 25 -2.02 -11.48 23.04
CA ASP A 25 -1.32 -10.27 23.43
C ASP A 25 -0.71 -9.55 22.20
N ALA A 26 -1.35 -8.48 21.76
CA ALA A 26 -0.77 -7.55 20.80
C ALA A 26 0.46 -6.90 21.45
N PRO A 27 1.60 -6.75 20.75
CA PRO A 27 2.76 -6.11 21.34
C PRO A 27 2.40 -4.66 21.66
N LYS A 28 2.15 -4.39 22.94
CA LYS A 28 1.94 -3.03 23.47
C LYS A 28 3.11 -2.19 22.98
N GLN A 29 2.84 -1.26 22.05
CA GLN A 29 3.78 -0.22 21.67
C GLN A 29 4.25 0.44 22.96
N LYS A 30 5.49 0.18 23.35
CA LYS A 30 6.15 0.93 24.42
C LYS A 30 6.19 2.37 23.96
N SER A 31 5.26 3.19 24.45
CA SER A 31 5.28 4.63 24.32
C SER A 31 6.50 5.12 25.10
N VAL A 32 7.63 5.24 24.42
CA VAL A 32 8.85 5.77 25.02
C VAL A 32 8.60 7.25 25.33
N ASN A 33 8.61 7.59 26.61
CA ASN A 33 8.36 8.95 27.06
C ASN A 33 9.58 9.82 26.72
N ALA A 34 9.42 10.77 25.79
CA ALA A 34 10.53 11.57 25.26
C ALA A 34 11.24 12.40 26.34
N SER A 35 10.51 12.77 27.41
CA SER A 35 11.04 13.59 28.51
C SER A 35 12.02 12.84 29.42
N GLU A 36 12.01 11.51 29.45
CA GLU A 36 12.90 10.69 30.30
C GLU A 36 14.22 10.32 29.61
N LEU A 37 14.33 10.57 28.30
CA LEU A 37 15.52 10.18 27.52
C LEU A 37 16.67 11.17 27.70
N SER A 38 17.90 10.64 27.67
CA SER A 38 19.13 11.43 27.63
C SER A 38 19.34 12.07 26.24
N ILE A 39 20.14 13.14 26.16
CA ILE A 39 20.45 13.84 24.90
C ILE A 39 20.98 12.88 23.81
N PRO A 40 21.91 11.93 24.09
CA PRO A 40 22.35 10.94 23.10
C PRO A 40 21.23 10.03 22.60
N GLN A 41 20.34 9.57 23.49
CA GLN A 41 19.20 8.72 23.11
C GLN A 41 18.19 9.48 22.26
N LEU A 42 17.93 10.75 22.57
CA LEU A 42 17.07 11.61 21.75
C LEU A 42 17.64 11.86 20.35
N LYS A 43 18.97 12.02 20.24
CA LYS A 43 19.64 12.13 18.93
C LYS A 43 19.50 10.86 18.10
N GLN A 44 19.72 9.69 18.71
CA GLN A 44 19.55 8.40 18.03
C GLN A 44 18.09 8.18 17.59
N LEU A 45 17.12 8.52 18.44
CA LEU A 45 15.70 8.46 18.10
C LEU A 45 15.36 9.43 16.95
N GLY A 46 15.89 10.65 17.00
CA GLY A 46 15.72 11.65 15.94
C GLY A 46 16.26 11.19 14.59
N GLN A 47 17.43 10.52 14.57
CA GLN A 47 17.99 9.92 13.35
C GLN A 47 17.09 8.82 12.79
N ARG A 48 16.57 7.93 13.65
CA ARG A 48 15.64 6.88 13.24
C ARG A 48 14.36 7.46 12.63
N VAL A 49 13.73 8.42 13.31
CA VAL A 49 12.52 9.09 12.82
C VAL A 49 12.79 9.82 11.51
N HIS A 50 13.99 10.39 11.34
CA HIS A 50 14.37 11.02 10.08
C HIS A 50 14.48 10.01 8.93
N ALA A 51 15.14 8.87 9.14
CA ALA A 51 15.26 7.81 8.13
C ALA A 51 13.88 7.24 7.74
N GLU A 52 13.03 6.93 8.73
CA GLU A 52 11.65 6.48 8.48
C GLU A 52 10.85 7.53 7.69
N SER A 53 11.02 8.82 7.99
CA SER A 53 10.34 9.89 7.26
C SER A 53 10.81 10.02 5.81
N GLN A 54 12.10 9.75 5.53
CA GLN A 54 12.62 9.73 4.15
C GLN A 54 12.02 8.55 3.37
N GLN A 55 11.93 7.37 3.99
CA GLN A 55 11.30 6.19 3.38
C GLN A 55 9.82 6.44 3.06
N LEU A 56 9.07 7.04 3.98
CA LEU A 56 7.67 7.39 3.75
C LEU A 56 7.52 8.42 2.61
N ASN A 57 8.40 9.42 2.53
CA ASN A 57 8.39 10.37 1.41
C ASN A 57 8.65 9.68 0.06
N ALA A 58 9.62 8.75 0.00
CA ALA A 58 9.88 7.98 -1.21
C ALA A 58 8.63 7.17 -1.63
N ALA A 59 7.96 6.54 -0.66
CA ALA A 59 6.72 5.81 -0.91
C ALA A 59 5.59 6.72 -1.44
N VAL A 60 5.44 7.94 -0.91
CA VAL A 60 4.50 8.93 -1.46
C VAL A 60 4.81 9.25 -2.92
N GLY A 61 6.09 9.43 -3.25
CA GLY A 61 6.54 9.65 -4.64
C GLY A 61 6.12 8.51 -5.56
N SER A 62 6.44 7.27 -5.18
CA SER A 62 6.06 6.09 -5.95
C SER A 62 4.54 5.92 -6.11
N LEU A 63 3.76 6.17 -5.05
CA LEU A 63 2.30 6.11 -5.10
C LEU A 63 1.71 7.18 -6.03
N LYS A 64 2.28 8.39 -6.06
CA LYS A 64 1.85 9.43 -7.01
C LYS A 64 2.12 9.02 -8.46
N THR A 65 3.32 8.52 -8.76
CA THR A 65 3.65 8.03 -10.11
C THR A 65 2.72 6.89 -10.52
N ALA A 66 2.46 5.93 -9.62
CA ALA A 66 1.49 4.87 -9.88
C ALA A 66 0.07 5.42 -10.15
N GLY A 67 -0.37 6.43 -9.38
CA GLY A 67 -1.63 7.11 -9.61
C GLY A 67 -1.72 7.75 -10.99
N THR A 68 -0.70 8.49 -11.41
CA THR A 68 -0.62 9.09 -12.75
C THR A 68 -0.69 8.02 -13.84
N ASN A 69 0.04 6.92 -13.68
CA ASN A 69 0.02 5.81 -14.64
C ASN A 69 -1.37 5.18 -14.75
N TYR A 70 -2.06 4.93 -13.63
CA TYR A 70 -3.42 4.38 -13.64
C TYR A 70 -4.45 5.33 -14.26
N VAL A 71 -4.32 6.65 -14.04
CA VAL A 71 -5.16 7.64 -14.72
C VAL A 71 -4.92 7.60 -16.23
N GLY A 72 -3.64 7.59 -16.65
CA GLY A 72 -3.27 7.49 -18.06
C GLY A 72 -3.78 6.21 -18.72
N SER A 73 -3.64 5.05 -18.05
CA SER A 73 -4.18 3.78 -18.54
C SER A 73 -5.69 3.80 -18.65
N LYS A 74 -6.41 4.34 -17.66
CA LYS A 74 -7.87 4.48 -17.73
C LYS A 74 -8.29 5.32 -18.94
N MET A 75 -7.65 6.47 -19.14
CA MET A 75 -7.92 7.34 -20.29
C MET A 75 -7.66 6.63 -21.61
N ALA A 76 -6.53 5.91 -21.72
CA ALA A 76 -6.21 5.13 -22.91
C ALA A 76 -7.27 4.07 -23.23
N VAL A 77 -7.83 3.38 -22.22
CA VAL A 77 -8.93 2.42 -22.43
C VAL A 77 -10.20 3.13 -22.87
N SER A 78 -10.50 4.31 -22.31
CA SER A 78 -11.66 5.11 -22.73
C SER A 78 -11.53 5.59 -24.17
N ASP A 79 -10.34 6.07 -24.58
CA ASP A 79 -10.04 6.48 -25.95
C ASP A 79 -10.12 5.27 -26.90
N TRP A 80 -9.61 4.11 -26.47
CA TRP A 80 -9.71 2.84 -27.22
C TRP A 80 -11.17 2.42 -27.45
N LYS A 81 -12.01 2.53 -26.41
CA LYS A 81 -13.45 2.25 -26.51
C LYS A 81 -14.14 3.21 -27.49
N ALA A 82 -13.86 4.51 -27.38
CA ALA A 82 -14.42 5.51 -28.29
C ALA A 82 -13.99 5.27 -29.75
N ALA A 83 -12.74 4.89 -29.99
CA ALA A 83 -12.23 4.55 -31.32
C ALA A 83 -12.99 3.36 -31.95
N LYS A 84 -13.27 2.30 -31.16
CA LYS A 84 -14.10 1.18 -31.59
C LYS A 84 -15.52 1.62 -31.96
N GLU A 85 -16.15 2.45 -31.13
CA GLU A 85 -17.53 2.95 -31.36
C GLU A 85 -17.64 3.84 -32.61
N MET A 86 -16.60 4.65 -32.89
CA MET A 86 -16.54 5.51 -34.08
C MET A 86 -16.05 4.77 -35.34
N ASN A 87 -15.72 3.48 -35.23
CA ASN A 87 -15.11 2.68 -36.29
C ASN A 87 -13.79 3.27 -36.82
N ASP A 88 -13.07 4.02 -35.98
CA ASP A 88 -11.72 4.52 -36.26
C ASP A 88 -10.69 3.52 -35.73
N LEU A 89 -10.49 2.44 -36.50
CA LEU A 89 -9.72 1.28 -36.07
C LEU A 89 -8.22 1.44 -36.31
N ASP A 90 -7.78 2.59 -36.81
CA ASP A 90 -6.48 2.75 -37.44
C ASP A 90 -5.48 3.34 -36.42
N ILE A 91 -4.60 2.51 -35.85
CA ILE A 91 -3.70 2.89 -34.74
C ILE A 91 -2.21 2.87 -35.14
N MET A 92 -1.38 3.67 -34.45
CA MET A 92 0.07 3.56 -34.51
C MET A 92 0.61 2.98 -33.21
N VAL A 93 1.33 1.87 -33.31
CA VAL A 93 1.94 1.20 -32.16
C VAL A 93 3.46 1.41 -32.20
N PRO A 94 4.08 1.86 -31.10
CA PRO A 94 5.53 1.97 -31.04
C PRO A 94 6.15 0.56 -31.07
N TYR A 95 6.99 0.30 -32.07
CA TYR A 95 7.81 -0.93 -32.14
C TYR A 95 9.16 -0.72 -31.44
N THR A 96 9.72 0.48 -31.56
CA THR A 96 10.88 0.95 -30.80
C THR A 96 10.69 2.43 -30.43
N ASN A 97 11.63 3.01 -29.68
CA ASN A 97 11.57 4.42 -29.29
C ASN A 97 11.52 5.41 -30.47
N LEU A 98 11.91 5.00 -31.68
CA LEU A 98 11.94 5.87 -32.87
C LEU A 98 11.08 5.34 -34.04
N LEU A 99 10.47 4.15 -33.89
CA LEU A 99 9.73 3.50 -34.96
C LEU A 99 8.30 3.19 -34.51
N PHE A 100 7.34 3.72 -35.26
CA PHE A 100 5.93 3.43 -35.11
C PHE A 100 5.43 2.61 -36.29
N VAL A 101 4.67 1.56 -36.00
CA VAL A 101 4.08 0.67 -37.00
C VAL A 101 2.57 0.88 -37.02
N ARG A 102 2.01 0.98 -38.22
CA ARG A 102 0.57 1.08 -38.44
C ARG A 102 -0.07 -0.28 -38.14
N GLY A 103 -1.09 -0.28 -37.29
CA GLY A 103 -1.89 -1.45 -36.96
C GLY A 103 -3.38 -1.13 -37.08
N LYS A 104 -4.20 -2.18 -36.98
CA LYS A 104 -5.65 -2.05 -36.88
C LYS A 104 -6.14 -2.65 -35.57
N ILE A 105 -7.11 -1.99 -34.96
CA ILE A 105 -7.78 -2.45 -33.75
C ILE A 105 -8.73 -3.59 -34.12
N ASP A 106 -8.60 -4.71 -33.41
CA ASP A 106 -9.58 -5.77 -33.44
C ASP A 106 -10.69 -5.44 -32.43
N VAL A 107 -11.92 -5.30 -32.91
CA VAL A 107 -13.08 -4.89 -32.12
C VAL A 107 -13.54 -6.03 -31.19
N GLU A 108 -13.38 -7.28 -31.63
CA GLU A 108 -13.85 -8.47 -30.90
C GLU A 108 -12.82 -8.98 -29.88
N ALA A 109 -11.56 -8.54 -29.98
CA ALA A 109 -10.50 -8.97 -29.09
C ALA A 109 -10.69 -8.44 -27.66
N PRO A 110 -10.55 -9.31 -26.64
CA PRO A 110 -10.58 -8.90 -25.25
C PRO A 110 -9.32 -8.12 -24.86
N MET A 111 -9.43 -7.23 -23.88
CA MET A 111 -8.29 -6.50 -23.34
C MET A 111 -7.56 -7.35 -22.29
N LEU A 112 -6.23 -7.40 -22.38
CA LEU A 112 -5.40 -8.07 -21.38
C LEU A 112 -4.98 -7.08 -20.30
N VAL A 113 -5.29 -7.39 -19.04
CA VAL A 113 -4.93 -6.59 -17.88
C VAL A 113 -4.05 -7.41 -16.94
N GLU A 114 -2.89 -6.87 -16.57
CA GLU A 114 -1.99 -7.51 -15.60
C GLU A 114 -2.49 -7.33 -14.16
N LEU A 115 -2.55 -8.44 -13.41
CA LEU A 115 -2.92 -8.44 -12.00
C LEU A 115 -1.70 -8.44 -11.05
N GLY A 116 -0.52 -8.73 -11.60
CA GLY A 116 0.75 -8.92 -10.89
C GLY A 116 1.26 -10.35 -11.01
N ALA A 117 2.52 -10.56 -10.60
CA ALA A 117 3.22 -11.85 -10.69
C ALA A 117 3.24 -12.48 -12.10
N GLY A 118 3.14 -11.66 -13.15
CA GLY A 118 3.09 -12.12 -14.55
C GLY A 118 1.75 -12.73 -14.97
N VAL A 119 0.70 -12.59 -14.16
CA VAL A 119 -0.64 -13.12 -14.48
C VAL A 119 -1.46 -12.05 -15.21
N LEU A 120 -1.90 -12.37 -16.41
CA LEU A 120 -2.79 -11.57 -17.25
C LEU A 120 -4.21 -12.13 -17.18
N MET A 121 -5.19 -11.24 -17.17
CA MET A 121 -6.61 -11.58 -17.21
C MET A 121 -7.27 -10.84 -18.37
N GLU A 122 -8.10 -11.55 -19.11
CA GLU A 122 -8.98 -10.96 -20.14
C GLU A 122 -10.11 -10.18 -19.47
N LYS A 123 -10.33 -8.96 -19.94
CA LYS A 123 -11.40 -8.06 -19.49
C LYS A 123 -12.04 -7.38 -20.68
N THR A 124 -13.32 -7.06 -20.53
CA THR A 124 -14.00 -6.14 -21.44
C THR A 124 -13.51 -4.71 -21.19
N ASP A 125 -13.75 -3.81 -22.15
CA ASP A 125 -13.35 -2.41 -22.05
C ASP A 125 -13.94 -1.74 -20.78
N ASP A 126 -15.20 -2.03 -20.45
CA ASP A 126 -15.86 -1.52 -19.23
C ASP A 126 -15.28 -2.10 -17.95
N GLN A 127 -14.99 -3.41 -17.93
CA GLN A 127 -14.37 -4.06 -16.78
C GLN A 127 -12.93 -3.56 -16.54
N ALA A 128 -12.21 -3.21 -17.61
CA ALA A 128 -10.88 -2.62 -17.51
C ALA A 128 -10.93 -1.20 -16.92
N ILE A 129 -11.91 -0.39 -17.32
CA ILE A 129 -12.14 0.94 -16.72
C ILE A 129 -12.44 0.81 -15.22
N GLU A 130 -13.38 -0.06 -14.84
CA GLU A 130 -13.70 -0.31 -13.43
C GLU A 130 -12.49 -0.81 -12.64
N PHE A 131 -11.67 -1.69 -13.24
CA PHE A 131 -10.43 -2.17 -12.63
C PHE A 131 -9.46 -1.02 -12.33
N PHE A 132 -9.23 -0.12 -13.29
CA PHE A 132 -8.33 1.02 -13.08
C PHE A 132 -8.89 2.02 -12.07
N GLU A 133 -10.21 2.25 -12.04
CA GLU A 133 -10.85 3.06 -11.00
C GLU A 133 -10.66 2.46 -9.60
N LYS A 134 -10.87 1.15 -9.46
CA LYS A 134 -10.63 0.45 -8.19
C LYS A 134 -9.17 0.55 -7.73
N ARG A 135 -8.21 0.44 -8.65
CA ARG A 135 -6.78 0.63 -8.36
C ARG A 135 -6.47 2.08 -7.98
N LEU A 136 -7.07 3.05 -8.65
CA LEU A 136 -6.90 4.46 -8.32
C LEU A 136 -7.43 4.80 -6.92
N ASN A 137 -8.58 4.22 -6.55
CA ASN A 137 -9.13 4.35 -5.19
C ASN A 137 -8.21 3.72 -4.14
N MET A 138 -7.64 2.56 -4.43
CA MET A 138 -6.66 1.89 -3.56
C MET A 138 -5.38 2.73 -3.38
N VAL A 139 -4.86 3.31 -4.46
CA VAL A 139 -3.69 4.20 -4.42
C VAL A 139 -4.00 5.46 -3.61
N SER A 140 -5.17 6.06 -3.81
CA SER A 140 -5.61 7.25 -3.09
C SER A 140 -5.75 6.99 -1.58
N GLY A 141 -6.36 5.85 -1.21
CA GLY A 141 -6.44 5.43 0.19
C GLY A 141 -5.05 5.18 0.82
N SER A 142 -4.15 4.55 0.06
CA SER A 142 -2.76 4.32 0.49
C SER A 142 -1.99 5.64 0.67
N LEU A 143 -2.20 6.60 -0.24
CA LEU A 143 -1.57 7.93 -0.17
C LEU A 143 -2.04 8.71 1.06
N ASN A 144 -3.33 8.65 1.38
CA ASN A 144 -3.88 9.26 2.60
C ASN A 144 -3.28 8.63 3.87
N LYS A 145 -3.17 7.30 3.91
CA LYS A 145 -2.58 6.57 5.05
C LYS A 145 -1.10 6.91 5.24
N VAL A 146 -0.31 6.89 4.16
CA VAL A 146 1.12 7.23 4.24
C VAL A 146 1.31 8.71 4.56
N GLY A 147 0.46 9.58 4.02
CA GLY A 147 0.45 11.01 4.31
C GLY A 147 0.22 11.32 5.79
N SER A 148 -0.76 10.67 6.43
CA SER A 148 -1.03 10.87 7.85
C SER A 148 0.09 10.33 8.74
N GLN A 149 0.66 9.17 8.39
CA GLN A 149 1.83 8.62 9.08
C GLN A 149 3.05 9.54 8.96
N LEU A 150 3.28 10.12 7.78
CA LEU A 150 4.36 11.07 7.55
C LEU A 150 4.16 12.34 8.40
N GLN A 151 2.95 12.90 8.44
CA GLN A 151 2.64 14.05 9.29
C GLN A 151 2.92 13.74 10.77
N GLN A 152 2.45 12.59 11.27
CA GLN A 152 2.71 12.17 12.65
C GLN A 152 4.22 12.06 12.95
N LYS A 153 5.00 11.52 12.01
CA LYS A 153 6.47 11.41 12.14
C LYS A 153 7.16 12.77 12.11
N GLN A 154 6.67 13.73 11.34
CA GLN A 154 7.21 15.09 11.37
C GLN A 154 6.89 15.82 12.67
N PHE A 155 5.68 15.66 13.22
CA PHE A 155 5.36 16.17 14.56
C PHE A 155 6.27 15.54 15.62
N ALA A 156 6.47 14.22 15.57
CA ALA A 156 7.40 13.53 16.48
C ALA A 156 8.84 14.06 16.35
N LYS A 157 9.32 14.29 15.12
CA LYS A 157 10.64 14.88 14.86
C LYS A 157 10.77 16.28 15.47
N MET A 158 9.75 17.13 15.31
CA MET A 158 9.73 18.48 15.89
C MET A 158 9.72 18.45 17.42
N ALA A 159 8.94 17.54 18.03
CA ALA A 159 8.89 17.36 19.47
C ALA A 159 10.25 16.91 20.04
N ILE A 160 10.91 15.94 19.40
CA ILE A 160 12.27 15.50 19.76
C ILE A 160 13.25 16.67 19.66
N GLY A 161 13.18 17.47 18.58
CA GLY A 161 14.03 18.64 18.41
C GLY A 161 13.88 19.67 19.54
N LYS A 162 12.64 20.00 19.91
CA LYS A 162 12.33 20.92 21.03
C LYS A 162 12.84 20.41 22.38
N GLU A 163 12.71 19.11 22.63
CA GLU A 163 13.18 18.50 23.88
C GLU A 163 14.71 18.54 23.97
N ILE A 164 15.42 18.24 22.86
CA ILE A 164 16.88 18.37 22.79
C ILE A 164 17.31 19.81 23.06
N GLU A 165 16.64 20.79 22.46
CA GLU A 165 16.96 22.22 22.64
C GLU A 165 16.75 22.65 24.10
N THR A 166 15.64 22.25 24.71
CA THR A 166 15.31 22.58 26.10
C THR A 166 16.30 21.96 27.08
N LYS A 167 16.64 20.67 26.92
CA LYS A 167 17.65 20.00 27.76
C LYS A 167 19.03 20.61 27.59
N MET A 168 19.41 20.99 26.36
CA MET A 168 20.70 21.62 26.09
C MET A 168 20.78 23.02 26.72
N LYS A 169 19.71 23.82 26.64
CA LYS A 169 19.61 25.12 27.30
C LYS A 169 19.72 25.01 28.82
N ASN A 170 19.01 24.06 29.42
CA ASN A 170 19.07 23.82 30.87
C ASN A 170 20.48 23.41 31.32
N MET A 171 21.17 22.58 30.54
CA MET A 171 22.56 22.19 30.80
C MET A 171 23.54 23.37 30.69
N GLN A 172 23.35 24.26 29.70
CA GLN A 172 24.17 25.47 29.55
C GLN A 172 23.97 26.45 30.72
N LEU A 173 22.73 26.64 31.18
CA LEU A 173 22.41 27.47 32.34
C LEU A 173 23.06 26.92 33.61
N TYR A 174 22.99 25.60 33.81
CA TYR A 174 23.65 24.95 34.94
C TYR A 174 25.17 25.23 34.94
N ASN A 175 25.84 25.03 33.80
CA ASN A 175 27.28 25.31 33.70
C ASN A 175 27.63 26.79 33.94
N LYS A 176 26.74 27.73 33.60
CA LYS A 176 26.99 29.16 33.81
C LYS A 176 26.80 29.62 35.27
N ILE A 177 26.01 28.88 36.06
CA ILE A 177 25.74 29.19 37.47
C ILE A 177 26.81 28.57 38.38
N TYR A 178 27.37 27.42 37.99
CA TYR A 178 28.33 26.66 38.80
C TYR A 178 29.76 26.66 38.24
N SER A 179 30.05 27.54 37.28
CA SER A 179 31.40 27.90 36.79
C SER A 179 31.79 29.27 37.30
#